data_AF-A0A0A0M3G8-F1
#
_entry.id   AF-A0A0A0M3G8-F1
#
_cell.length_a   1.000
_cell.length_b   1.000
_cell.length_c   1.000
_cell.angle_alpha   90.00
_cell.angle_beta   90.00
_cell.angle_gamma   90.00
#
_symmetry.space_group_name_H-M   'P 1'
#
loop_
_entity.id
_entity.type
_entity.pdbx_description
1 polymer ?
#
loop_
_entity_poly.entity_id
_entity_poly.type
_entity_poly.pdbx_seq_one_letter_code
_entity_poly.pdbx_strand_id
1 'polypeptide(L)'
;TSSIPLDELAEGLQRPAQFAGLHYFNPVALMPLVEIVRHARMDPATEQRLAGFCKALGKLPVPVAGTPGFLVNRVLFPYMLEAVTAYSEGIPGRAIDRAAEAFGMPMGPIELVDTVGLDVAAGVGAELSPFLGLQVPEALAGQAEPGRRGKKDGQGLYRWEDGKAVKPELPEGYKAPEDLQDRLILPLLNEAVACLHDGVVADADLLDAGVIFGTGFAPFRGGPIQYIRDTGPEALLARLQQLQSRHGERFAPRPGWDSPALRQG
;
A
#
# COMPACT_ATOMS: atom_id res chain seq x y z
N THR A 1 -15.81 5.33 -1.04
CA THR A 1 -15.23 4.66 -2.23
C THR A 1 -13.75 4.45 -1.97
N SER A 2 -13.15 3.41 -2.55
CA SER A 2 -11.72 3.10 -2.41
C SER A 2 -10.94 3.22 -3.72
N SER A 3 -11.63 3.53 -4.83
CA SER A 3 -11.04 3.58 -6.18
C SER A 3 -11.69 4.62 -7.11
N ILE A 4 -13.01 4.86 -7.00
CA ILE A 4 -13.69 5.83 -7.89
C ILE A 4 -13.19 7.27 -7.63
N PRO A 5 -12.75 8.01 -8.67
CA PRO A 5 -12.36 9.41 -8.55
C PRO A 5 -13.50 10.28 -8.00
N LEU A 6 -13.19 11.14 -7.02
CA LEU A 6 -14.21 11.99 -6.42
C LEU A 6 -14.69 13.11 -7.33
N ASP A 7 -13.84 13.59 -8.24
CA ASP A 7 -14.25 14.64 -9.18
C ASP A 7 -15.40 14.16 -10.06
N GLU A 8 -15.38 12.91 -10.51
CA GLU A 8 -16.50 12.25 -11.23
C GLU A 8 -17.75 12.17 -10.37
N LEU A 9 -17.62 11.73 -9.12
CA LEU A 9 -18.76 11.64 -8.18
C LEU A 9 -19.32 13.01 -7.79
N ALA A 10 -18.51 14.06 -7.88
CA ALA A 10 -18.92 15.43 -7.62
C ALA A 10 -19.66 16.05 -8.81
N GLU A 11 -19.58 15.47 -10.02
CA GLU A 11 -20.32 15.95 -11.18
C GLU A 11 -21.83 15.89 -10.94
N GLY A 12 -22.55 16.91 -11.39
CA GLY A 12 -24.01 17.01 -11.19
C GLY A 12 -24.48 17.32 -9.76
N LEU A 13 -23.60 17.32 -8.75
CA LEU A 13 -23.98 17.73 -7.40
C LEU A 13 -24.30 19.23 -7.33
N GLN A 14 -25.39 19.58 -6.63
CA GLN A 14 -25.79 20.98 -6.39
C GLN A 14 -24.87 21.70 -5.39
N ARG A 15 -24.21 20.95 -4.50
CA ARG A 15 -23.33 21.49 -3.44
C ARG A 15 -22.00 20.73 -3.38
N PRO A 16 -21.18 20.74 -4.45
CA PRO A 16 -19.95 19.96 -4.51
C PRO A 16 -18.92 20.38 -3.44
N ALA A 17 -18.97 21.64 -3.00
CA ALA A 17 -18.14 22.15 -1.91
C ALA A 17 -18.33 21.45 -0.55
N GLN A 18 -19.48 20.81 -0.34
CA GLN A 18 -19.82 20.06 0.88
C GLN A 18 -19.67 18.55 0.70
N PHE A 19 -19.30 18.11 -0.50
CA PHE A 19 -19.04 16.71 -0.81
C PHE A 19 -17.57 16.39 -0.58
N ALA A 20 -17.26 15.21 -0.05
CA ALA A 20 -15.91 14.72 0.17
C ALA A 20 -15.92 13.19 0.23
N GLY A 21 -14.77 12.57 0.02
CA GLY A 21 -14.58 11.16 0.32
C GLY A 21 -14.15 10.97 1.76
N LEU A 22 -14.74 9.97 2.42
CA LEU A 22 -14.33 9.53 3.75
C LEU A 22 -14.02 8.04 3.69
N HIS A 23 -12.74 7.69 3.63
CA HIS A 23 -12.27 6.33 3.39
C HIS A 23 -11.80 5.67 4.69
N TYR A 24 -12.54 4.64 5.10
CA TYR A 24 -12.27 3.82 6.27
C TYR A 24 -11.58 2.51 5.88
N PHE A 25 -10.82 1.94 6.81
CA PHE A 25 -10.12 0.68 6.64
C PHE A 25 -10.80 -0.44 7.45
N ASN A 26 -10.89 -1.63 6.88
CA ASN A 26 -11.52 -2.80 7.52
C ASN A 26 -10.49 -3.53 8.41
N PRO A 27 -10.83 -3.91 9.66
CA PRO A 27 -12.07 -3.63 10.40
C PRO A 27 -12.21 -2.20 10.91
N VAL A 28 -13.32 -1.54 10.56
CA VAL A 28 -13.58 -0.13 10.89
C VAL A 28 -13.50 0.15 12.38
N ALA A 29 -13.88 -0.80 13.24
CA ALA A 29 -13.80 -0.64 14.69
C ALA A 29 -12.34 -0.62 15.20
N LEU A 30 -11.43 -1.33 14.54
CA LEU A 30 -10.04 -1.52 14.99
C LEU A 30 -9.07 -0.55 14.31
N MET A 31 -9.30 -0.21 13.05
CA MET A 31 -8.38 0.63 12.29
C MET A 31 -8.51 2.09 12.73
N PRO A 32 -7.41 2.75 13.15
CA PRO A 32 -7.48 4.12 13.67
C PRO A 32 -7.58 5.17 12.57
N LEU A 33 -7.03 4.89 11.39
CA LEU A 33 -6.92 5.84 10.28
C LEU A 33 -8.24 6.03 9.53
N VAL A 34 -8.50 7.26 9.11
CA VAL A 34 -9.52 7.62 8.11
C VAL A 34 -8.92 8.63 7.13
N GLU A 35 -8.94 8.32 5.84
CA GLU A 35 -8.51 9.26 4.81
C GLU A 35 -9.67 10.21 4.44
N ILE A 36 -9.42 11.52 4.53
CA ILE A 36 -10.33 12.57 4.06
C ILE A 36 -9.87 12.94 2.65
N VAL A 37 -10.60 12.45 1.66
CA VAL A 37 -10.18 12.54 0.26
C VAL A 37 -10.75 13.82 -0.35
N ARG A 38 -9.84 14.65 -0.86
CA ARG A 38 -10.11 15.95 -1.50
C ARG A 38 -10.47 15.78 -2.97
N HIS A 39 -11.28 16.72 -3.47
CA HIS A 39 -11.52 16.97 -4.90
C HIS A 39 -11.43 18.47 -5.17
N ALA A 40 -11.36 18.87 -6.43
CA ALA A 40 -10.99 20.24 -6.81
C ALA A 40 -11.96 21.33 -6.29
N ARG A 41 -13.22 20.97 -6.01
CA ARG A 41 -14.26 21.91 -5.60
C ARG A 41 -14.56 21.89 -4.10
N MET A 42 -13.84 21.09 -3.31
CA MET A 42 -14.11 20.92 -1.89
C MET A 42 -13.74 22.18 -1.08
N ASP A 43 -14.64 22.60 -0.19
CA ASP A 43 -14.36 23.72 0.73
C ASP A 43 -13.43 23.26 1.86
N PRO A 44 -12.35 23.99 2.19
CA PRO A 44 -11.52 23.73 3.37
C PRO A 44 -12.32 23.59 4.68
N ALA A 45 -13.43 24.33 4.83
CA ALA A 45 -14.31 24.19 6.00
C ALA A 45 -14.99 22.82 6.06
N THR A 46 -15.24 22.17 4.92
CA THR A 46 -15.75 20.78 4.86
C THR A 46 -14.70 19.81 5.37
N GLU A 47 -13.43 19.99 4.98
CA GLU A 47 -12.32 19.18 5.49
C GLU A 47 -12.22 19.26 7.02
N GLN A 48 -12.23 20.48 7.56
CA GLN A 48 -12.13 20.72 8.99
C GLN A 48 -13.29 20.08 9.78
N ARG A 49 -14.51 20.17 9.26
CA ARG A 49 -15.69 19.52 9.85
C ARG A 49 -15.52 17.99 9.88
N LEU A 50 -15.06 17.40 8.78
CA LEU A 50 -14.83 15.95 8.70
C LEU A 50 -13.70 15.51 9.63
N ALA A 51 -12.62 16.29 9.73
CA ALA A 51 -11.54 16.01 10.67
C ALA A 51 -12.03 16.06 12.13
N GLY A 52 -12.87 17.04 12.47
CA GLY A 52 -13.53 17.11 13.78
C GLY A 52 -14.44 15.90 14.04
N PHE A 53 -15.21 15.48 13.04
CA PHE A 53 -16.06 14.28 13.12
C PHE A 53 -15.23 13.00 13.35
N CYS A 54 -14.16 12.77 12.58
CA CYS A 54 -13.26 11.63 12.76
C CYS A 54 -12.65 11.61 14.17
N LYS A 55 -12.16 12.75 14.65
CA LYS A 55 -11.60 12.86 16.01
C LYS A 55 -12.64 12.54 17.09
N ALA A 56 -13.88 12.99 16.92
CA ALA A 56 -14.97 12.65 17.85
C ALA A 56 -15.29 11.15 17.89
N LEU A 57 -15.00 10.42 16.82
CA LEU A 57 -15.11 8.95 16.75
C LEU A 57 -13.84 8.22 17.23
N GLY A 58 -12.83 8.94 17.76
CA GLY A 58 -11.55 8.35 18.14
C GLY A 58 -10.69 7.90 16.95
N LYS A 59 -10.93 8.45 15.76
CA LYS A 59 -10.18 8.18 14.54
C LYS A 59 -9.12 9.25 14.27
N LEU A 60 -8.09 8.88 13.53
CA LEU A 60 -7.02 9.72 13.03
C LEU A 60 -7.34 10.16 11.59
N PRO A 61 -7.81 11.40 11.37
CA PRO A 61 -8.06 11.90 10.03
C PRO A 61 -6.76 12.26 9.31
N VAL A 62 -6.59 11.80 8.07
CA VAL A 62 -5.49 12.19 7.19
C VAL A 62 -6.05 12.79 5.89
N PRO A 63 -5.90 14.10 5.65
CA PRO A 63 -6.31 14.72 4.39
C PRO A 63 -5.43 14.29 3.22
N VAL A 64 -6.03 13.73 2.18
CA VAL A 64 -5.33 13.21 1.00
C VAL A 64 -5.90 13.80 -0.29
N ALA A 65 -5.09 13.87 -1.34
CA ALA A 65 -5.56 14.20 -2.69
C ALA A 65 -6.42 13.07 -3.27
N GLY A 66 -7.31 13.41 -4.21
CA GLY A 66 -8.20 12.47 -4.90
C GLY A 66 -7.53 11.63 -5.99
N THR A 67 -6.30 11.15 -5.79
CA THR A 67 -5.62 10.27 -6.75
C THR A 67 -6.12 8.83 -6.64
N PRO A 68 -6.04 8.01 -7.70
CA PRO A 68 -6.35 6.58 -7.61
C PRO A 68 -5.63 5.92 -6.42
N GLY A 69 -6.39 5.21 -5.58
CA GLY A 69 -5.90 4.56 -4.35
C GLY A 69 -5.47 5.48 -3.20
N PHE A 70 -5.68 6.79 -3.34
CA PHE A 70 -5.39 7.80 -2.32
C PHE A 70 -3.94 7.71 -1.83
N LEU A 71 -3.70 7.64 -0.50
CA LEU A 71 -2.36 7.43 0.03
C LEU A 71 -2.11 5.93 0.31
N VAL A 72 -2.92 5.32 1.17
CA VAL A 72 -2.61 4.00 1.74
C VAL A 72 -2.64 2.91 0.69
N ASN A 73 -3.71 2.82 -0.11
CA ASN A 73 -3.81 1.76 -1.13
C ASN A 73 -2.77 1.98 -2.24
N ARG A 74 -2.54 3.24 -2.63
CA ARG A 74 -1.52 3.61 -3.62
C ARG A 74 -0.13 3.13 -3.19
N VAL A 75 0.28 3.43 -1.95
CA VAL A 75 1.59 3.01 -1.40
C VAL A 75 1.68 1.51 -1.15
N LEU A 76 0.61 0.86 -0.68
CA LEU A 76 0.62 -0.56 -0.35
C LEU A 76 0.57 -1.48 -1.58
N PHE A 77 -0.04 -1.02 -2.67
CA PHE A 77 -0.26 -1.86 -3.85
C PHE A 77 1.04 -2.39 -4.48
N PRO A 78 2.09 -1.60 -4.74
CA PRO A 78 3.36 -2.12 -5.28
C PRO A 78 4.01 -3.21 -4.42
N TYR A 79 3.90 -3.11 -3.08
CA TYR A 79 4.38 -4.13 -2.14
C TYR A 79 3.63 -5.45 -2.28
N MET A 80 2.30 -5.40 -2.32
CA MET A 80 1.47 -6.60 -2.51
C MET A 80 1.67 -7.20 -3.90
N LEU A 81 1.76 -6.34 -4.93
CA LEU A 81 1.98 -6.76 -6.30
C LEU A 81 3.30 -7.51 -6.43
N GLU A 82 4.39 -6.96 -5.90
CA GLU A 82 5.69 -7.61 -5.97
C GLU A 82 5.75 -8.92 -5.17
N ALA A 83 5.04 -9.02 -4.05
CA ALA A 83 4.92 -10.27 -3.32
C ALA A 83 4.25 -11.37 -4.17
N VAL A 84 3.17 -11.04 -4.89
CA VAL A 84 2.51 -12.03 -5.76
C VAL A 84 3.33 -12.31 -7.02
N THR A 85 4.08 -11.34 -7.53
CA THR A 85 5.07 -11.57 -8.60
C THR A 85 6.15 -12.55 -8.13
N ALA A 86 6.78 -12.32 -6.98
CA ALA A 86 7.76 -13.20 -6.37
C ALA A 86 7.21 -14.62 -6.12
N TYR A 87 5.96 -14.72 -5.67
CA TYR A 87 5.27 -15.99 -5.51
C TYR A 87 5.09 -16.72 -6.85
N SER A 88 4.70 -15.99 -7.89
CA SER A 88 4.52 -16.52 -9.26
C SER A 88 5.84 -16.95 -9.90
N GLU A 89 6.96 -16.33 -9.51
CA GLU A 89 8.32 -16.74 -9.87
C GLU A 89 8.79 -18.01 -9.11
N GLY A 90 7.96 -18.57 -8.22
CA GLY A 90 8.22 -19.82 -7.51
C GLY A 90 8.85 -19.64 -6.13
N ILE A 91 8.95 -18.41 -5.60
CA ILE A 91 9.41 -18.19 -4.22
C ILE A 91 8.29 -18.63 -3.27
N PRO A 92 8.54 -19.57 -2.32
CA PRO A 92 7.50 -20.04 -1.42
C PRO A 92 6.92 -18.89 -0.60
N GLY A 93 5.59 -18.82 -0.50
CA GLY A 93 4.92 -17.73 0.22
C GLY A 93 5.43 -17.53 1.64
N ARG A 94 5.76 -18.62 2.34
CA ARG A 94 6.33 -18.56 3.70
C ARG A 94 7.68 -17.84 3.76
N ALA A 95 8.50 -17.93 2.71
CA ALA A 95 9.76 -17.21 2.62
C ALA A 95 9.53 -15.71 2.37
N ILE A 96 8.55 -15.37 1.52
CA ILE A 96 8.13 -14.00 1.23
C ILE A 96 7.60 -13.32 2.50
N ASP A 97 6.69 -14.00 3.21
CA ASP A 97 6.14 -13.54 4.48
C ASP A 97 7.23 -13.31 5.52
N ARG A 98 8.13 -14.28 5.71
CA ARG A 98 9.25 -14.14 6.65
C ARG A 98 10.18 -12.99 6.30
N ALA A 99 10.42 -12.71 5.02
CA ALA A 99 11.29 -11.60 4.61
C ALA A 99 10.70 -10.23 5.01
N ALA A 100 9.38 -10.06 4.85
CA ALA A 100 8.66 -8.85 5.26
C ALA A 100 8.51 -8.74 6.79
N GLU A 101 8.19 -9.85 7.46
CA GLU A 101 8.11 -9.90 8.93
C GLU A 101 9.47 -9.59 9.56
N ALA A 102 10.56 -10.11 9.00
CA ALA A 102 11.93 -9.81 9.44
C ALA A 102 12.32 -8.34 9.24
N PHE A 103 11.75 -7.67 8.23
CA PHE A 103 11.90 -6.22 8.08
C PHE A 103 11.20 -5.46 9.23
N GLY A 104 10.07 -6.01 9.70
CA GLY A 104 9.26 -5.45 10.78
C GLY A 104 7.77 -5.32 10.45
N MET A 105 7.32 -5.81 9.29
CA MET A 105 5.90 -5.77 8.92
C MET A 105 5.08 -6.66 9.86
N PRO A 106 3.86 -6.24 10.26
CA PRO A 106 3.05 -6.99 11.23
C PRO A 106 2.46 -8.28 10.65
N MET A 107 2.36 -8.37 9.33
CA MET A 107 1.85 -9.51 8.59
C MET A 107 2.61 -9.64 7.27
N GLY A 108 3.01 -10.86 6.92
CA GLY A 108 3.59 -11.16 5.61
C GLY A 108 2.62 -10.83 4.45
N PRO A 109 3.13 -10.41 3.27
CA PRO A 109 2.29 -9.90 2.21
C PRO A 109 1.42 -10.98 1.55
N ILE A 110 1.82 -12.25 1.55
CA ILE A 110 1.00 -13.32 0.97
C ILE A 110 -0.22 -13.57 1.86
N GLU A 111 0.00 -13.62 3.18
CA GLU A 111 -1.10 -13.70 4.15
C GLU A 111 -1.99 -12.45 4.10
N LEU A 112 -1.41 -11.27 3.92
CA LEU A 112 -2.15 -10.00 3.81
C LEU A 112 -3.07 -9.99 2.59
N VAL A 113 -2.56 -10.36 1.41
CA VAL A 113 -3.35 -10.42 0.17
C VAL A 113 -4.53 -11.37 0.32
N ASP A 114 -4.32 -12.55 0.91
CA ASP A 114 -5.40 -13.50 1.19
C ASP A 114 -6.41 -12.99 2.24
N THR A 115 -5.94 -12.21 3.22
CA THR A 115 -6.80 -11.63 4.26
C THR A 115 -7.69 -10.53 3.70
N VAL A 116 -7.14 -9.66 2.85
CA VAL A 116 -7.88 -8.63 2.10
C VAL A 116 -8.85 -9.30 1.12
N GLY A 117 -8.39 -10.35 0.45
CA GLY A 117 -9.11 -11.13 -0.53
C GLY A 117 -8.61 -10.86 -1.95
N LEU A 118 -8.41 -11.94 -2.72
CA LEU A 118 -7.84 -11.88 -4.07
C LEU A 118 -8.72 -11.12 -5.06
N ASP A 119 -10.04 -11.17 -4.88
CA ASP A 119 -10.99 -10.40 -5.70
C ASP A 119 -10.92 -8.89 -5.43
N VAL A 120 -10.71 -8.50 -4.17
CA VAL A 120 -10.50 -7.10 -3.79
C VAL A 120 -9.14 -6.61 -4.33
N ALA A 121 -8.09 -7.41 -4.16
CA ALA A 121 -6.77 -7.11 -4.70
C ALA A 121 -6.79 -6.96 -6.23
N ALA A 122 -7.51 -7.82 -6.95
CA ALA A 122 -7.69 -7.73 -8.40
C ALA A 122 -8.46 -6.44 -8.79
N GLY A 123 -9.52 -6.08 -8.06
CA GLY A 123 -10.28 -4.85 -8.30
C GLY A 123 -9.45 -3.59 -8.09
N VAL A 124 -8.66 -3.54 -7.01
CA VAL A 124 -7.70 -2.44 -6.76
C VAL A 124 -6.60 -2.42 -7.83
N GLY A 125 -6.10 -3.60 -8.22
CA GLY A 125 -5.07 -3.73 -9.25
C GLY A 125 -5.52 -3.26 -10.62
N ALA A 126 -6.78 -3.47 -10.99
CA ALA A 126 -7.33 -2.97 -12.25
C ALA A 126 -7.33 -1.44 -12.34
N GLU A 127 -7.53 -0.75 -11.20
CA GLU A 127 -7.50 0.71 -11.12
C GLU A 127 -6.06 1.25 -11.04
N LEU A 128 -5.24 0.69 -10.15
CA LEU A 128 -3.91 1.23 -9.83
C LEU A 128 -2.84 0.87 -10.85
N SER A 129 -2.92 -0.29 -11.49
CA SER A 129 -1.84 -0.74 -12.37
C SER A 129 -1.67 0.15 -13.60
N PRO A 130 -2.74 0.56 -14.32
CA PRO A 130 -2.63 1.52 -15.41
C PRO A 130 -2.08 2.87 -14.94
N PHE A 131 -2.57 3.37 -13.80
CA PHE A 131 -2.15 4.65 -13.23
C PHE A 131 -0.66 4.64 -12.83
N LEU A 132 -0.18 3.54 -12.26
CA LEU A 132 1.20 3.40 -11.78
C LEU A 132 2.16 2.85 -12.84
N GLY A 133 1.68 2.49 -14.03
CA GLY A 133 2.49 1.87 -15.08
C GLY A 133 3.02 0.47 -14.70
N LEU A 134 2.29 -0.26 -13.85
CA LEU A 134 2.68 -1.58 -13.36
C LEU A 134 1.92 -2.68 -14.12
N GLN A 135 2.53 -3.86 -14.23
CA GLN A 135 1.88 -5.03 -14.82
C GLN A 135 1.36 -5.94 -13.71
N VAL A 136 0.09 -6.34 -13.82
CA VAL A 136 -0.52 -7.33 -12.92
C VAL A 136 -0.10 -8.73 -13.36
N PRO A 137 0.54 -9.55 -12.50
CA PRO A 137 0.80 -10.95 -12.80
C PRO A 137 -0.49 -11.70 -13.14
N GLU A 138 -0.44 -12.70 -14.02
CA GLU A 138 -1.63 -13.50 -14.38
C GLU A 138 -2.33 -14.09 -13.14
N ALA A 139 -1.55 -14.43 -12.11
CA ALA A 139 -2.06 -14.91 -10.82
C ALA A 139 -3.05 -13.95 -10.12
N LEU A 140 -2.97 -12.65 -10.42
CA LEU A 140 -3.90 -11.61 -9.94
C LEU A 140 -4.80 -11.03 -11.03
N ALA A 141 -4.45 -11.20 -12.31
CA ALA A 141 -5.18 -10.62 -13.43
C ALA A 141 -6.48 -11.38 -13.78
N GLY A 142 -6.61 -12.64 -13.34
CA GLY A 142 -7.85 -13.42 -13.49
C GLY A 142 -8.92 -13.06 -12.45
N GLN A 143 -10.19 -13.30 -12.78
CA GLN A 143 -11.21 -13.38 -11.73
C GLN A 143 -10.81 -14.48 -10.76
N ALA A 144 -10.65 -14.13 -9.48
CA ALA A 144 -10.37 -15.12 -8.44
C ALA A 144 -11.37 -16.28 -8.59
N GLU A 145 -10.88 -17.51 -8.68
CA GLU A 145 -11.76 -18.66 -8.87
C GLU A 145 -12.80 -18.70 -7.74
N PRO A 146 -14.10 -18.91 -8.05
CA PRO A 146 -15.12 -19.02 -7.02
C PRO A 146 -14.73 -20.04 -5.95
N GLY A 147 -14.72 -19.63 -4.68
CA GLY A 147 -14.28 -20.47 -3.56
C GLY A 147 -12.78 -20.45 -3.29
N ARG A 148 -12.02 -19.57 -3.96
CA ARG A 148 -10.57 -19.37 -3.73
C ARG A 148 -10.19 -17.91 -3.54
N ARG A 149 -11.05 -17.09 -2.91
CA ARG A 149 -10.82 -15.64 -2.75
C ARG A 149 -9.97 -15.27 -1.54
N GLY A 150 -9.28 -16.22 -0.90
CA GLY A 150 -8.49 -16.00 0.32
C GLY A 150 -9.21 -16.47 1.58
N LYS A 151 -8.95 -15.79 2.70
CA LYS A 151 -9.42 -16.16 4.04
C LYS A 151 -10.93 -16.40 4.12
N LYS A 152 -11.72 -15.59 3.42
CA LYS A 152 -13.19 -15.65 3.45
C LYS A 152 -13.78 -16.91 2.83
N ASP A 153 -13.04 -17.58 1.94
CA ASP A 153 -13.45 -18.84 1.31
C ASP A 153 -12.74 -20.06 1.90
N GLY A 154 -11.86 -19.86 2.89
CA GLY A 154 -11.02 -20.94 3.43
C GLY A 154 -9.83 -21.31 2.54
N GLN A 155 -9.66 -20.63 1.40
CA GLN A 155 -8.60 -20.92 0.42
C GLN A 155 -8.28 -19.68 -0.43
N GLY A 156 -7.00 -19.40 -0.63
CA GLY A 156 -6.43 -18.44 -1.58
C GLY A 156 -5.04 -18.91 -1.99
N LEU A 157 -4.03 -18.03 -1.88
CA LEU A 157 -2.62 -18.37 -1.99
C LEU A 157 -2.18 -19.34 -0.88
N TYR A 158 -2.80 -19.22 0.31
CA TYR A 158 -2.74 -20.21 1.37
C TYR A 158 -4.07 -20.94 1.54
N ARG A 159 -4.01 -22.11 2.15
CA ARG A 159 -5.17 -22.76 2.75
C ARG A 159 -5.44 -22.12 4.12
N TRP A 160 -6.69 -21.96 4.49
CA TRP A 160 -7.08 -21.35 5.76
C TRP A 160 -7.89 -22.34 6.61
N GLU A 161 -7.49 -22.52 7.87
CA GLU A 161 -8.16 -23.36 8.86
C GLU A 161 -8.41 -22.54 10.12
N ASP A 162 -9.65 -22.52 10.62
CA ASP A 162 -10.06 -21.75 11.81
C ASP A 162 -9.61 -20.28 11.79
N GLY A 163 -9.64 -19.67 10.60
CA GLY A 163 -9.24 -18.27 10.38
C GLY A 163 -7.73 -18.01 10.40
N LYS A 164 -6.90 -19.05 10.36
CA LYS A 164 -5.42 -18.97 10.29
C LYS A 164 -4.90 -19.53 8.96
N ALA A 165 -3.89 -18.87 8.40
CA ALA A 165 -3.22 -19.35 7.20
C ALA A 165 -2.33 -20.56 7.53
N VAL A 166 -2.50 -21.64 6.76
CA VAL A 166 -1.64 -22.82 6.81
C VAL A 166 -0.47 -22.58 5.86
N LYS A 167 0.65 -22.14 6.43
CA LYS A 167 1.88 -21.82 5.68
C LYS A 167 2.76 -23.07 5.53
N PRO A 168 2.94 -23.63 4.32
CA PRO A 168 3.79 -24.82 4.11
C PRO A 168 5.21 -24.62 4.66
N GLU A 169 5.79 -25.64 5.29
CA GLU A 169 7.18 -25.58 5.73
C GLU A 169 8.13 -25.40 4.54
N LEU A 170 9.21 -24.65 4.76
CA LEU A 170 10.26 -24.51 3.75
C LEU A 170 11.09 -25.79 3.70
N PRO A 171 11.59 -26.20 2.52
CA PRO A 171 12.55 -27.29 2.42
C PRO A 171 13.76 -27.06 3.33
N GLU A 172 14.34 -28.14 3.86
CA GLU A 172 15.55 -28.04 4.67
C GLU A 172 16.68 -27.36 3.88
N GLY A 173 17.33 -26.37 4.50
CA GLY A 173 18.39 -25.59 3.85
C GLY A 173 17.90 -24.59 2.79
N TYR A 174 16.60 -24.36 2.63
CA TYR A 174 16.08 -23.34 1.72
C TYR A 174 16.65 -21.96 2.06
N LYS A 175 17.22 -21.30 1.04
CA LYS A 175 17.70 -19.93 1.13
C LYS A 175 16.85 -19.06 0.21
N ALA A 176 16.20 -18.06 0.81
CA ALA A 176 15.50 -17.04 0.02
C ALA A 176 16.51 -16.23 -0.80
N PRO A 177 16.10 -15.66 -1.95
CA PRO A 177 16.93 -14.71 -2.68
C PRO A 177 17.40 -13.58 -1.76
N GLU A 178 18.67 -13.20 -1.86
CA GLU A 178 19.28 -12.18 -1.01
C GLU A 178 18.60 -10.81 -1.14
N ASP A 179 18.05 -10.53 -2.33
CA ASP A 179 17.36 -9.29 -2.64
C ASP A 179 15.85 -9.31 -2.30
N LEU A 180 15.31 -10.42 -1.76
CA LEU A 180 13.86 -10.56 -1.55
C LEU A 180 13.28 -9.49 -0.64
N GLN A 181 13.97 -9.12 0.45
CA GLN A 181 13.48 -8.07 1.34
C GLN A 181 13.44 -6.72 0.61
N ASP A 182 14.48 -6.37 -0.15
CA ASP A 182 14.52 -5.13 -0.93
C ASP A 182 13.46 -5.14 -2.04
N ARG A 183 13.24 -6.29 -2.71
CA ARG A 183 12.15 -6.46 -3.68
C ARG A 183 10.80 -6.11 -3.07
N LEU A 184 10.53 -6.54 -1.84
CA LEU A 184 9.25 -6.25 -1.19
C LEU A 184 9.16 -4.77 -0.74
N ILE A 185 10.18 -4.27 -0.04
CA ILE A 185 10.08 -2.99 0.65
C ILE A 185 10.32 -1.80 -0.28
N LEU A 186 11.26 -1.88 -1.23
CA LEU A 186 11.63 -0.72 -2.04
C LEU A 186 10.51 -0.21 -2.96
N PRO A 187 9.62 -1.03 -3.55
CA PRO A 187 8.45 -0.53 -4.28
C PRO A 187 7.50 0.32 -3.42
N LEU A 188 7.30 -0.07 -2.16
CA LEU A 188 6.50 0.71 -1.20
C LEU A 188 7.15 2.07 -0.93
N LEU A 189 8.45 2.08 -0.66
CA LEU A 189 9.20 3.32 -0.42
C LEU A 189 9.22 4.22 -1.66
N ASN A 190 9.42 3.63 -2.83
CA ASN A 190 9.44 4.34 -4.10
C ASN A 190 8.09 5.02 -4.37
N GLU A 191 6.98 4.36 -4.05
CA GLU A 191 5.65 4.96 -4.18
C GLU A 191 5.37 5.99 -3.08
N ALA A 192 5.86 5.79 -1.86
CA ALA A 192 5.78 6.80 -0.82
C ALA A 192 6.49 8.10 -1.25
N VAL A 193 7.66 8.01 -1.86
CA VAL A 193 8.37 9.18 -2.43
C VAL A 193 7.53 9.86 -3.51
N ALA A 194 6.93 9.09 -4.42
CA ALA A 194 6.06 9.63 -5.46
C ALA A 194 4.81 10.32 -4.90
N CYS A 195 4.15 9.71 -3.90
CA CYS A 195 3.00 10.31 -3.23
C CYS A 195 3.34 11.66 -2.58
N LEU A 196 4.52 11.78 -1.98
CA LEU A 196 4.98 13.05 -1.42
C LEU A 196 5.25 14.09 -2.53
N HIS A 197 5.91 13.67 -3.60
CA HIS A 197 6.21 14.52 -4.76
C HIS A 197 4.94 15.06 -5.42
N ASP A 198 3.93 14.21 -5.61
CA ASP A 198 2.65 14.55 -6.24
C ASP A 198 1.73 15.39 -5.31
N GLY A 199 2.13 15.61 -4.07
CA GLY A 199 1.31 16.33 -3.08
C GLY A 199 0.05 15.55 -2.66
N VAL A 200 0.10 14.22 -2.66
CA VAL A 200 -1.00 13.38 -2.16
C VAL A 200 -1.31 13.73 -0.71
N VAL A 201 -0.27 14.04 0.07
CA VAL A 201 -0.37 14.61 1.42
C VAL A 201 0.49 15.86 1.50
N ALA A 202 0.24 16.69 2.53
CA ALA A 202 0.88 18.00 2.65
C ALA A 202 2.37 17.95 3.01
N ASP A 203 2.80 16.90 3.73
CA ASP A 203 4.16 16.76 4.22
C ASP A 203 4.52 15.29 4.50
N ALA A 204 5.80 15.06 4.82
CA ALA A 204 6.35 13.74 5.11
C ALA A 204 5.79 13.13 6.40
N ASP A 205 5.45 13.95 7.40
CA ASP A 205 4.98 13.46 8.70
C ASP A 205 3.56 12.88 8.57
N LEU A 206 2.69 13.55 7.80
CA LEU A 206 1.38 13.03 7.44
C LEU A 206 1.47 11.77 6.57
N LEU A 207 2.46 11.71 5.68
CA LEU A 207 2.71 10.52 4.88
C LEU A 207 3.05 9.34 5.78
N ASP A 208 4.05 9.50 6.65
CA ASP A 208 4.52 8.46 7.55
C ASP A 208 3.42 8.01 8.51
N ALA A 209 2.70 8.95 9.12
CA ALA A 209 1.55 8.65 9.96
C ALA A 209 0.47 7.87 9.19
N GLY A 210 0.09 8.31 7.99
CA GLY A 210 -0.90 7.65 7.16
C GLY A 210 -0.50 6.21 6.83
N VAL A 211 0.75 5.98 6.43
CA VAL A 211 1.23 4.65 6.07
C VAL A 211 1.39 3.75 7.31
N ILE A 212 1.87 4.26 8.44
CA ILE A 212 1.96 3.51 9.70
C ILE A 212 0.57 3.09 10.18
N PHE A 213 -0.37 4.02 10.30
CA PHE A 213 -1.69 3.73 10.85
C PHE A 213 -2.63 3.03 9.87
N GLY A 214 -2.34 3.10 8.57
CA GLY A 214 -3.10 2.44 7.51
C GLY A 214 -2.62 1.03 7.20
N THR A 215 -1.30 0.82 7.13
CA THR A 215 -0.70 -0.47 6.70
C THR A 215 0.00 -1.23 7.83
N GLY A 216 0.32 -0.55 8.93
CA GLY A 216 1.17 -1.09 9.99
C GLY A 216 2.66 -1.08 9.66
N PHE A 217 3.11 -0.25 8.71
CA PHE A 217 4.52 -0.16 8.30
C PHE A 217 5.46 -0.12 9.50
N ALA A 218 6.36 -1.11 9.55
CA ALA A 218 7.35 -1.39 10.61
C ALA A 218 7.44 -0.30 11.70
N PRO A 219 6.63 -0.38 12.77
CA PRO A 219 6.36 0.77 13.65
C PRO A 219 7.60 1.37 14.34
N PHE A 220 8.63 0.55 14.55
CA PHE A 220 9.91 0.98 15.14
C PHE A 220 10.84 1.69 14.15
N ARG A 221 10.46 1.83 12.88
CA ARG A 221 11.21 2.50 11.82
C ARG A 221 10.67 3.89 11.45
N GLY A 222 9.68 4.41 12.19
CA GLY A 222 9.18 5.79 12.06
C GLY A 222 8.28 6.08 10.85
N GLY A 223 8.27 5.23 9.82
CA GLY A 223 7.50 5.42 8.59
C GLY A 223 8.37 5.27 7.34
N PRO A 224 7.81 5.20 6.13
CA PRO A 224 8.59 5.06 4.90
C PRO A 224 9.59 6.19 4.69
N ILE A 225 9.21 7.46 4.88
CA ILE A 225 10.09 8.61 4.67
C ILE A 225 11.15 8.69 5.77
N GLN A 226 10.77 8.46 7.03
CA GLN A 226 11.74 8.37 8.12
C GLN A 226 12.74 7.24 7.91
N TYR A 227 12.30 6.07 7.47
CA TYR A 227 13.20 4.96 7.13
C TYR A 227 14.15 5.31 5.97
N ILE A 228 13.67 6.05 4.97
CA ILE A 228 14.52 6.57 3.90
C ILE A 228 15.59 7.52 4.45
N ARG A 229 15.21 8.46 5.33
CA ARG A 229 16.12 9.39 5.98
C ARG A 229 17.20 8.67 6.79
N ASP A 230 16.81 7.67 7.57
CA ASP A 230 17.72 6.92 8.45
C ASP A 230 18.69 6.03 7.67
N THR A 231 18.22 5.48 6.55
CA THR A 231 19.06 4.59 5.70
C THR A 231 19.94 5.38 4.73
N GLY A 232 19.50 6.57 4.33
CA GLY A 232 20.11 7.41 3.31
C GLY A 232 19.42 7.24 1.96
N PRO A 233 18.83 8.32 1.39
CA PRO A 233 18.07 8.23 0.14
C PRO A 233 18.93 7.79 -1.04
N GLU A 234 20.20 8.19 -1.10
CA GLU A 234 21.13 7.79 -2.17
C GLU A 234 21.43 6.29 -2.15
N ALA A 235 21.55 5.69 -0.96
CA ALA A 235 21.80 4.26 -0.80
C ALA A 235 20.59 3.42 -1.24
N LEU A 236 19.39 3.85 -0.86
CA LEU A 236 18.15 3.17 -1.27
C LEU A 236 17.88 3.34 -2.76
N LEU A 237 18.14 4.53 -3.33
CA LEU A 237 18.03 4.77 -4.76
C LEU A 237 18.97 3.86 -5.56
N ALA A 238 20.22 3.67 -5.10
CA ALA A 238 21.17 2.77 -5.74
C ALA A 238 20.69 1.30 -5.71
N ARG A 239 20.11 0.84 -4.59
CA ARG A 239 19.51 -0.51 -4.49
C ARG A 239 18.30 -0.66 -5.41
N LEU A 240 17.46 0.36 -5.49
CA LEU A 240 16.30 0.39 -6.37
C LEU A 240 16.72 0.29 -7.85
N GLN A 241 17.77 1.00 -8.26
CA GLN A 241 18.37 0.88 -9.59
C GLN A 241 18.97 -0.51 -9.86
N GLN A 242 19.58 -1.13 -8.84
CA GLN A 242 20.06 -2.52 -8.96
C GLN A 242 18.89 -3.49 -9.18
N LEU A 243 17.78 -3.32 -8.46
CA LEU A 243 16.57 -4.11 -8.69
C LEU A 243 15.99 -3.86 -10.08
N GLN A 244 15.96 -2.61 -10.55
CA GLN A 244 15.53 -2.29 -11.92
C GLN A 244 16.38 -3.03 -12.96
N SER A 245 17.70 -3.08 -12.79
CA SER A 245 18.57 -3.80 -13.73
C SER A 245 18.34 -5.32 -13.77
N ARG A 246 17.89 -5.91 -12.66
CA ARG A 246 17.70 -7.36 -12.50
C ARG A 246 16.29 -7.83 -12.83
N HIS A 247 15.30 -7.03 -12.45
CA HIS A 247 13.89 -7.39 -12.45
C HIS A 247 13.03 -6.47 -13.34
N GLY A 248 13.61 -5.41 -13.90
CA GLY A 248 12.98 -4.54 -14.90
C GLY A 248 12.26 -3.32 -14.33
N GLU A 249 11.51 -2.65 -15.21
CA GLU A 249 11.01 -1.28 -15.03
C GLU A 249 10.04 -1.08 -13.87
N ARG A 250 9.46 -2.15 -13.29
CA ARG A 250 8.61 -2.03 -12.09
C ARG A 250 9.36 -1.49 -10.86
N PHE A 251 10.69 -1.53 -10.88
CA PHE A 251 11.57 -0.93 -9.88
C PHE A 251 12.22 0.39 -10.34
N ALA A 252 11.81 0.97 -11.47
CA ALA A 252 12.33 2.27 -11.89
C ALA A 252 12.09 3.33 -10.80
N PRO A 253 13.09 4.16 -10.46
CA PRO A 253 12.90 5.26 -9.52
C PRO A 253 11.80 6.21 -9.97
N ARG A 254 10.87 6.52 -9.08
CA ARG A 254 9.77 7.47 -9.33
C ARG A 254 10.23 8.92 -9.06
N PRO A 255 9.52 9.94 -9.56
CA PRO A 255 9.83 11.32 -9.22
C PRO A 255 9.85 11.59 -7.71
N GLY A 256 10.74 12.47 -7.25
CA GLY A 256 10.81 12.92 -5.85
C GLY A 256 12.02 12.46 -5.04
N TRP A 257 12.85 11.54 -5.54
CA TRP A 257 14.07 11.08 -4.84
C TRP A 257 15.12 12.19 -4.61
N ASP A 258 15.04 13.28 -5.36
CA ASP A 258 15.86 14.48 -5.20
C ASP A 258 15.33 15.44 -4.12
N SER A 259 14.12 15.23 -3.60
CA SER A 259 13.47 16.11 -2.63
C SER A 259 14.30 16.32 -1.36
N PRO A 260 14.45 17.58 -0.88
CA PRO A 260 15.06 17.86 0.42
C PRO A 260 14.33 17.18 1.59
N ALA A 261 13.03 16.92 1.46
CA ALA A 261 12.24 16.27 2.51
C ALA A 261 12.70 14.84 2.83
N LEU A 262 13.45 14.18 1.93
CA LEU A 262 14.01 12.86 2.15
C LEU A 262 15.36 12.88 2.89
N ARG A 263 15.91 14.06 3.13
CA ARG A 263 17.16 14.25 3.86
C ARG A 263 16.80 14.84 5.22
N GLN A 264 17.45 14.35 6.28
CA GLN A 264 17.31 14.99 7.59
C GLN A 264 17.78 16.45 7.44
N GLY A 265 16.97 17.38 7.95
CA GLY A 265 17.39 18.78 8.12
C GLY A 265 18.44 18.94 9.20
#